data_AF-A0A7T5END3-F1
#
_entry.id   AF-A0A7T5END3-F1
#
_cell.length_a   1.000
_cell.length_b   1.000
_cell.length_c   1.000
_cell.angle_alpha   90.00
_cell.angle_beta   90.00
_cell.angle_gamma   90.00
#
_symmetry.space_group_name_H-M   'P 1'
#
loop_
_entity.id
_entity.type
_entity.pdbx_description
1 polymer ?
#
loop_
_entity_poly.entity_id
_entity_poly.type
_entity_poly.pdbx_seq_one_letter_code
_entity_poly.pdbx_strand_id
1 'polypeptide(L)'
;MNHMSRTTIAALSLLLLASTATLSGCAETKANKKETPAQEQPVSNASAPQPSPQEQPPSAAAEQPASEAAPPFDPRGIKVGDKVAGMEVAKAEIVPTTDAEFFVDEANIDFVGEIEVKGTMEFYPQGFEGLDQQVLFTVDETSPFPRMTVSDHPDMKLYEKIKLIFDHPEELSEFGDKPARGEATLLIREYHIRFPGMDEEAHAMVKRIVAKNLKEATAEELKAVGED
;
A
#
# COMPACT_ATOMS: atom_id res chain seq x y z
N MET A 1 -35.07 -46.47 -10.62
CA MET A 1 -36.34 -46.36 -9.85
C MET A 1 -36.18 -45.23 -8.85
N ASN A 2 -37.24 -44.45 -8.63
CA ASN A 2 -37.42 -43.37 -7.65
C ASN A 2 -36.44 -42.17 -7.79
N HIS A 3 -36.79 -41.03 -8.38
CA HIS A 3 -37.76 -39.97 -7.99
C HIS A 3 -37.41 -39.13 -6.75
N MET A 4 -37.25 -37.82 -7.00
CA MET A 4 -37.58 -36.67 -6.13
C MET A 4 -36.78 -36.51 -4.81
N SER A 5 -36.49 -35.30 -4.33
CA SER A 5 -37.36 -34.11 -4.36
C SER A 5 -36.65 -32.77 -4.62
N ARG A 6 -37.39 -31.85 -5.25
CA ARG A 6 -37.18 -30.39 -5.23
C ARG A 6 -38.33 -29.77 -4.45
N THR A 7 -38.06 -28.96 -3.43
CA THR A 7 -39.04 -28.02 -2.86
C THR A 7 -38.32 -26.79 -2.28
N THR A 8 -38.20 -25.63 -2.95
CA THR A 8 -39.09 -24.44 -3.09
C THR A 8 -39.30 -23.56 -1.85
N ILE A 9 -39.38 -22.23 -2.08
CA ILE A 9 -40.04 -21.15 -1.29
C ILE A 9 -39.26 -20.60 -0.07
N ALA A 10 -39.21 -19.27 0.23
CA ALA A 10 -39.47 -18.03 -0.54
C ALA A 10 -39.06 -16.77 0.28
N ALA A 11 -39.15 -15.59 -0.36
CA ALA A 11 -39.43 -14.26 0.22
C ALA A 11 -38.38 -13.62 1.17
N LEU A 12 -37.72 -12.51 0.81
CA LEU A 12 -38.24 -11.12 0.73
C LEU A 12 -38.36 -10.45 2.12
N SER A 13 -37.48 -9.48 2.39
CA SER A 13 -37.81 -8.29 3.17
C SER A 13 -36.86 -7.14 2.82
N LEU A 14 -37.41 -6.16 2.11
CA LEU A 14 -36.78 -4.87 1.80
C LEU A 14 -37.04 -3.93 2.98
N LEU A 15 -36.02 -3.24 3.50
CA LEU A 15 -36.22 -2.19 4.50
C LEU A 15 -35.37 -0.96 4.15
N LEU A 16 -36.01 0.01 3.49
CA LEU A 16 -35.49 1.37 3.40
C LEU A 16 -35.60 2.02 4.78
N LEU A 17 -34.56 2.75 5.18
CA LEU A 17 -34.68 3.88 6.09
C LEU A 17 -33.71 4.98 5.64
N ALA A 18 -34.26 5.94 4.91
CA ALA A 18 -33.56 7.17 4.59
C ALA A 18 -33.50 8.06 5.83
N SER A 19 -32.33 8.65 6.10
CA SER A 19 -32.14 9.66 7.14
C SER A 19 -31.36 10.84 6.58
N THR A 20 -32.05 11.71 5.84
CA THR A 20 -31.54 13.04 5.49
C THR A 20 -31.64 13.97 6.69
N ALA A 21 -30.51 14.34 7.28
CA ALA A 21 -30.43 15.41 8.27
C ALA A 21 -29.50 16.52 7.77
N THR A 22 -30.07 17.49 7.05
CA THR A 22 -29.38 18.73 6.70
C THR A 22 -29.27 19.62 7.94
N LEU A 23 -28.05 19.85 8.43
CA LEU A 23 -27.79 20.92 9.40
C LEU A 23 -27.13 22.11 8.71
N SER A 24 -27.97 23.09 8.40
CA SER A 24 -27.57 24.45 8.06
C SER A 24 -26.99 25.14 9.31
N GLY A 25 -25.90 25.90 9.14
CA GLY A 25 -25.17 26.49 10.26
C GLY A 25 -24.29 27.67 9.85
N CYS A 26 -24.88 28.73 9.30
CA CYS A 26 -24.18 30.00 9.08
C CYS A 26 -23.85 30.69 10.43
N ALA A 27 -22.58 31.06 10.65
CA ALA A 27 -22.16 31.94 11.74
C ALA A 27 -21.21 33.04 11.22
N GLU A 28 -21.80 34.07 10.65
CA GLU A 28 -21.15 35.29 10.19
C GLU A 28 -20.59 36.08 11.39
N THR A 29 -19.26 36.12 11.56
CA THR A 29 -18.62 37.02 12.55
C THR A 29 -18.11 38.27 11.87
N LYS A 30 -18.76 39.41 12.16
CA LYS A 30 -18.39 40.72 11.62
C LYS A 30 -17.14 41.29 12.28
N ALA A 31 -16.29 41.86 11.43
CA ALA A 31 -15.52 43.10 11.61
C ALA A 31 -14.98 43.45 13.01
N ASN A 32 -13.67 43.72 13.05
CA ASN A 32 -13.26 45.00 13.62
C ASN A 32 -12.18 45.68 12.75
N LYS A 33 -12.48 46.89 12.30
CA LYS A 33 -11.63 47.73 11.44
C LYS A 33 -11.08 48.86 12.29
N LYS A 34 -9.75 49.02 12.35
CA LYS A 34 -9.13 50.19 13.01
C LYS A 34 -7.92 50.73 12.22
N GLU A 35 -8.24 51.53 11.21
CA GLU A 35 -7.48 52.70 10.75
C GLU A 35 -7.35 53.74 11.90
N THR A 36 -6.50 54.78 11.96
CA THR A 36 -5.44 55.45 11.14
C THR A 36 -4.87 56.60 12.06
N PRO A 37 -3.65 57.21 11.93
CA PRO A 37 -2.87 57.50 10.72
C PRO A 37 -1.31 57.35 10.74
N ALA A 38 -0.74 57.37 9.53
CA ALA A 38 0.42 58.10 8.99
C ALA A 38 1.66 58.50 9.83
N GLN A 39 2.85 58.26 9.23
CA GLN A 39 3.70 59.39 8.80
C GLN A 39 4.56 59.05 7.55
N GLU A 40 4.51 59.95 6.57
CA GLU A 40 5.48 60.17 5.47
C GLU A 40 6.84 60.71 6.04
N GLN A 41 8.02 60.70 5.40
CA GLN A 41 8.44 60.51 3.99
C GLN A 41 9.98 60.14 3.92
N PRO A 42 10.77 60.27 2.81
CA PRO A 42 11.83 59.31 2.50
C PRO A 42 13.29 59.81 2.70
N VAL A 43 14.25 58.91 2.51
CA VAL A 43 15.60 59.26 2.00
C VAL A 43 16.12 58.20 1.05
N SER A 44 16.44 58.61 -0.19
CA SER A 44 17.30 57.86 -1.10
C SER A 44 18.76 57.98 -0.66
N ASN A 45 19.57 56.94 -0.83
CA ASN A 45 20.86 57.11 -1.49
C ASN A 45 21.45 55.79 -2.02
N ALA A 46 22.20 55.90 -3.11
CA ALA A 46 22.78 54.78 -3.84
C ALA A 46 24.17 54.39 -3.31
N SER A 47 24.54 53.12 -3.48
CA SER A 47 25.93 52.66 -3.53
C SER A 47 26.04 51.27 -4.18
N ALA A 48 26.68 51.26 -5.35
CA ALA A 48 27.53 50.23 -5.97
C ALA A 48 27.11 48.73 -6.01
N PRO A 49 27.51 47.99 -7.08
CA PRO A 49 27.07 46.62 -7.31
C PRO A 49 27.77 45.59 -6.40
N GLN A 50 26.97 44.72 -5.77
CA GLN A 50 27.46 43.54 -5.06
C GLN A 50 27.72 42.40 -6.07
N PRO A 51 28.84 41.66 -5.99
CA PRO A 51 29.16 40.62 -6.96
C PRO A 51 28.21 39.41 -6.85
N SER A 52 27.93 38.79 -8.00
CA SER A 52 27.02 37.66 -8.14
C SER A 52 27.44 36.45 -7.29
N PRO A 53 26.52 35.83 -6.52
CA PRO A 53 26.66 34.44 -6.12
C PRO A 53 26.72 33.57 -7.38
N GLN A 54 27.71 32.67 -7.44
CA GLN A 54 27.93 31.80 -8.60
C GLN A 54 26.77 30.80 -8.75
N GLU A 55 26.36 30.54 -9.99
CA GLU A 55 25.56 29.36 -10.31
C GLU A 55 26.37 28.11 -9.97
N GLN A 56 25.96 27.39 -8.92
CA GLN A 56 26.38 26.01 -8.72
C GLN A 56 25.55 25.10 -9.64
N PRO A 57 26.16 24.42 -10.63
CA PRO A 57 25.54 23.24 -11.24
C PRO A 57 25.38 22.13 -10.17
N PRO A 58 24.52 21.14 -10.42
CA PRO A 58 23.50 20.73 -9.45
C PRO A 58 24.07 20.08 -8.18
N SER A 59 23.38 20.32 -7.06
CA SER A 59 23.47 19.44 -5.90
C SER A 59 23.24 18.00 -6.35
N ALA A 60 24.14 17.11 -5.95
CA ALA A 60 24.07 15.71 -6.30
C ALA A 60 22.66 15.16 -6.07
N ALA A 61 22.16 14.39 -7.03
CA ALA A 61 21.09 13.46 -6.75
C ALA A 61 21.51 12.64 -5.53
N ALA A 62 20.63 12.48 -4.54
CA ALA A 62 20.88 11.55 -3.46
C ALA A 62 21.07 10.18 -4.11
N GLU A 63 22.29 9.65 -4.04
CA GLU A 63 22.59 8.29 -4.46
C GLU A 63 21.76 7.38 -3.56
N GLN A 64 20.62 6.90 -4.07
CA GLN A 64 19.92 5.77 -3.45
C GLN A 64 20.96 4.67 -3.32
N PRO A 65 21.28 4.18 -2.10
CA PRO A 65 22.22 3.10 -1.94
C PRO A 65 21.72 1.91 -2.77
N ALA A 66 22.64 1.26 -3.47
CA ALA A 66 22.30 0.16 -4.35
C ALA A 66 21.47 -0.88 -3.60
N SER A 67 20.36 -1.30 -4.23
CA SER A 67 19.35 -2.23 -3.73
C SER A 67 19.95 -3.58 -3.31
N GLU A 68 20.49 -3.66 -2.11
CA GLU A 68 20.81 -4.90 -1.42
C GLU A 68 19.57 -5.39 -0.66
N ALA A 69 19.32 -6.69 -0.69
CA ALA A 69 18.12 -7.29 -0.10
C ALA A 69 18.05 -6.97 1.40
N ALA A 70 16.89 -6.52 1.88
CA ALA A 70 16.69 -6.31 3.31
C ALA A 70 16.61 -7.68 4.02
N PRO A 71 17.36 -7.91 5.11
CA PRO A 71 17.22 -9.14 5.87
C PRO A 71 15.80 -9.21 6.48
N PRO A 72 15.18 -10.40 6.52
CA PRO A 72 13.91 -10.59 7.21
C PRO A 72 13.98 -10.18 8.69
N PHE A 73 12.89 -9.64 9.22
CA PHE A 73 12.81 -9.15 10.60
C PHE A 73 12.03 -10.12 11.50
N ASP A 74 12.39 -10.15 12.79
CA ASP A 74 11.65 -10.86 13.83
C ASP A 74 10.53 -9.97 14.40
N PRO A 75 9.24 -10.34 14.26
CA PRO A 75 8.11 -9.55 14.75
C PRO A 75 8.09 -9.39 16.27
N ARG A 76 8.77 -10.27 17.04
CA ARG A 76 8.85 -10.16 18.50
C ARG A 76 9.69 -8.96 18.97
N GLY A 77 10.55 -8.43 18.09
CA GLY A 77 11.45 -7.31 18.38
C GLY A 77 10.93 -5.93 17.94
N ILE A 78 9.95 -5.89 17.04
CA ILE A 78 9.56 -4.68 16.29
C ILE A 78 8.72 -3.69 17.11
N LYS A 79 8.90 -2.39 16.87
CA LYS A 79 8.22 -1.29 17.56
C LYS A 79 7.85 -0.17 16.61
N VAL A 80 6.82 0.59 16.97
CA VAL A 80 6.43 1.82 16.26
C VAL A 80 7.60 2.80 16.24
N GLY A 81 7.93 3.33 15.07
CA GLY A 81 9.09 4.18 14.80
C GLY A 81 10.37 3.45 14.36
N ASP A 82 10.41 2.11 14.43
CA ASP A 82 11.53 1.34 13.87
C ASP A 82 11.55 1.47 12.33
N LYS A 83 12.74 1.28 11.72
CA LYS A 83 12.89 1.23 10.26
C LYS A 83 13.25 -0.17 9.77
N VAL A 84 12.46 -0.69 8.84
CA VAL A 84 12.66 -1.99 8.18
C VAL A 84 12.64 -1.77 6.68
N ALA A 85 13.69 -2.23 5.98
CA ALA A 85 13.90 -1.98 4.55
C ALA A 85 13.83 -0.49 4.11
N GLY A 86 13.90 0.47 5.05
CA GLY A 86 13.74 1.90 4.80
C GLY A 86 12.34 2.45 5.11
N MET A 87 11.31 1.60 5.15
CA MET A 87 9.97 1.98 5.62
C MET A 87 9.93 2.09 7.15
N GLU A 88 9.04 2.94 7.67
CA GLU A 88 8.84 3.16 9.11
C GLU A 88 7.63 2.38 9.63
N VAL A 89 7.76 1.77 10.79
CA VAL A 89 6.65 1.06 11.46
C VAL A 89 5.69 2.08 12.06
N ALA A 90 4.50 2.22 11.48
CA ALA A 90 3.43 3.07 12.01
C ALA A 90 2.57 2.33 13.04
N LYS A 91 2.41 1.01 12.90
CA LYS A 91 1.64 0.14 13.80
C LYS A 91 2.38 -1.18 14.01
N ALA A 92 2.35 -1.69 15.24
CA ALA A 92 2.78 -3.05 15.56
C ALA A 92 1.91 -3.61 16.71
N GLU A 93 0.97 -4.47 16.38
CA GLU A 93 0.19 -5.28 17.33
C GLU A 93 0.62 -6.74 17.16
N ILE A 94 1.26 -7.31 18.19
CA ILE A 94 1.84 -8.65 18.14
C ILE A 94 1.28 -9.48 19.30
N VAL A 95 0.69 -10.63 18.99
CA VAL A 95 0.28 -11.65 19.98
C VAL A 95 1.34 -12.75 19.98
N PRO A 96 2.09 -12.93 21.09
CA PRO A 96 3.07 -14.01 21.20
C PRO A 96 2.38 -15.37 21.14
N THR A 97 2.99 -16.34 20.44
CA THR A 97 2.48 -17.71 20.44
C THR A 97 2.84 -18.49 21.70
N THR A 98 2.13 -19.60 21.92
CA THR A 98 2.56 -20.67 22.83
C THR A 98 3.13 -21.89 22.10
N ASP A 99 3.07 -21.91 20.77
CA ASP A 99 3.74 -22.90 19.93
C ASP A 99 5.27 -22.68 19.94
N ALA A 100 6.03 -23.75 19.88
CA ALA A 100 7.49 -23.68 19.75
C ALA A 100 7.95 -23.56 18.29
N GLU A 101 7.08 -23.90 17.33
CA GLU A 101 7.40 -23.86 15.89
C GLU A 101 7.23 -22.45 15.29
N PHE A 102 6.45 -21.56 15.92
CA PHE A 102 6.19 -20.19 15.45
C PHE A 102 6.75 -19.12 16.41
N PHE A 103 6.87 -17.89 15.92
CA PHE A 103 7.28 -16.73 16.72
C PHE A 103 6.10 -15.98 17.34
N VAL A 104 4.94 -15.97 16.68
CA VAL A 104 3.76 -15.16 17.02
C VAL A 104 2.47 -15.89 16.60
N ASP A 105 1.40 -15.76 17.40
CA ASP A 105 0.04 -16.23 17.09
C ASP A 105 -0.75 -15.17 16.31
N GLU A 106 -0.35 -13.90 16.38
CA GLU A 106 -0.90 -12.81 15.58
C GLU A 106 0.14 -11.69 15.38
N ALA A 107 0.15 -11.05 14.22
CA ALA A 107 0.94 -9.87 13.89
C ALA A 107 0.19 -8.97 12.90
N ASN A 108 -0.26 -7.81 13.38
CA ASN A 108 -0.78 -6.72 12.56
C ASN A 108 0.22 -5.57 12.56
N ILE A 109 0.96 -5.43 11.46
CA ILE A 109 2.04 -4.46 11.32
C ILE A 109 1.72 -3.57 10.13
N ASP A 110 1.76 -2.24 10.33
CA ASP A 110 1.59 -1.26 9.27
C ASP A 110 2.90 -0.49 9.09
N PHE A 111 3.39 -0.46 7.85
CA PHE A 111 4.56 0.28 7.41
C PHE A 111 4.15 1.49 6.58
N VAL A 112 4.83 2.62 6.79
CA VAL A 112 4.66 3.86 6.00
C VAL A 112 5.99 4.33 5.44
N GLY A 113 5.94 4.97 4.28
CA GLY A 113 7.11 5.50 3.58
C GLY A 113 7.27 4.92 2.19
N GLU A 114 7.99 5.62 1.33
CA GLU A 114 8.07 5.26 -0.09
C GLU A 114 9.24 4.32 -0.36
N ILE A 115 8.94 3.21 -1.05
CA ILE A 115 9.92 2.19 -1.43
C ILE A 115 9.67 1.72 -2.87
N GLU A 116 10.74 1.63 -3.66
CA GLU A 116 10.69 1.06 -5.00
C GLU A 116 11.05 -0.44 -4.91
N VAL A 117 10.12 -1.30 -5.35
CA VAL A 117 10.30 -2.76 -5.32
C VAL A 117 10.06 -3.39 -6.69
N LYS A 118 10.75 -4.50 -6.94
CA LYS A 118 10.55 -5.36 -8.11
C LYS A 118 9.86 -6.65 -7.70
N GLY A 119 9.13 -7.24 -8.65
CA GLY A 119 8.39 -8.46 -8.42
C GLY A 119 7.61 -8.92 -9.64
N THR A 120 6.99 -10.08 -9.51
CA THR A 120 6.03 -10.60 -10.47
C THR A 120 4.63 -10.14 -10.09
N MET A 121 3.93 -9.53 -11.05
CA MET A 121 2.54 -9.10 -10.94
C MET A 121 1.61 -10.08 -11.66
N GLU A 122 0.44 -10.31 -11.07
CA GLU A 122 -0.64 -11.14 -11.59
C GLU A 122 -1.96 -10.36 -11.48
N PHE A 123 -2.68 -10.23 -12.59
CA PHE A 123 -4.00 -9.60 -12.62
C PHE A 123 -5.08 -10.62 -12.97
N TYR A 124 -6.12 -10.63 -12.14
CA TYR A 124 -7.29 -11.48 -12.24
C TYR A 124 -8.51 -10.61 -12.59
N PRO A 125 -9.05 -10.68 -13.82
CA PRO A 125 -10.23 -9.91 -14.20
C PRO A 125 -11.49 -10.47 -13.52
N GLN A 126 -12.64 -9.87 -13.80
CA GLN A 126 -13.94 -10.36 -13.30
C GLN A 126 -14.26 -11.76 -13.85
N GLY A 127 -14.82 -12.63 -13.00
CA GLY A 127 -15.14 -14.03 -13.27
C GLY A 127 -14.16 -15.04 -12.65
N PHE A 128 -13.23 -14.61 -11.80
CA PHE A 128 -12.27 -15.46 -11.10
C PHE A 128 -12.70 -15.63 -9.64
N GLU A 129 -13.30 -16.78 -9.32
CA GLU A 129 -13.80 -17.09 -7.98
C GLU A 129 -12.76 -16.84 -6.88
N GLY A 130 -13.08 -15.99 -5.90
CA GLY A 130 -12.18 -15.54 -4.83
C GLY A 130 -11.18 -14.43 -5.22
N LEU A 131 -10.85 -14.30 -6.51
CA LEU A 131 -9.82 -13.38 -7.02
C LEU A 131 -10.35 -12.30 -7.98
N ASP A 132 -11.67 -12.09 -7.99
CA ASP A 132 -12.34 -11.11 -8.85
C ASP A 132 -11.72 -9.70 -8.75
N GLN A 133 -11.22 -9.19 -9.89
CA GLN A 133 -10.64 -7.86 -10.04
C GLN A 133 -9.41 -7.60 -9.13
N GLN A 134 -8.73 -8.66 -8.70
CA GLN A 134 -7.54 -8.54 -7.84
C GLN A 134 -6.26 -8.39 -8.67
N VAL A 135 -5.36 -7.53 -8.20
CA VAL A 135 -3.95 -7.51 -8.61
C VAL A 135 -3.12 -8.05 -7.46
N LEU A 136 -2.44 -9.17 -7.69
CA LEU A 136 -1.53 -9.79 -6.74
C LEU A 136 -0.08 -9.55 -7.18
N PHE A 137 0.83 -9.51 -6.21
CA PHE A 137 2.24 -9.24 -6.45
C PHE A 137 3.12 -10.11 -5.56
N THR A 138 4.13 -10.73 -6.15
CA THR A 138 5.17 -11.47 -5.44
C THR A 138 6.45 -10.66 -5.55
N VAL A 139 6.90 -10.08 -4.44
CA VAL A 139 8.11 -9.22 -4.40
C VAL A 139 9.36 -10.09 -4.60
N ASP A 140 10.27 -9.70 -5.50
CA ASP A 140 11.52 -10.41 -5.75
C ASP A 140 12.37 -10.51 -4.48
N GLU A 141 12.95 -11.68 -4.18
CA GLU A 141 13.77 -11.92 -2.96
C GLU A 141 14.91 -10.90 -2.79
N THR A 142 15.42 -10.33 -3.90
CA THR A 142 16.50 -9.35 -3.91
C THR A 142 16.05 -7.90 -3.68
N SER A 143 14.74 -7.61 -3.70
CA SER A 143 14.22 -6.27 -3.42
C SER A 143 14.34 -5.92 -1.93
N PRO A 144 14.69 -4.67 -1.57
CA PRO A 144 14.53 -4.20 -0.20
C PRO A 144 13.02 -4.13 0.10
N PHE A 145 12.53 -5.02 0.96
CA PHE A 145 11.12 -5.05 1.35
C PHE A 145 10.98 -5.56 2.78
N PRO A 146 9.99 -5.10 3.59
CA PRO A 146 9.78 -5.63 4.93
C PRO A 146 9.26 -7.08 4.90
N ARG A 147 10.18 -8.05 5.04
CA ARG A 147 9.85 -9.49 5.10
C ARG A 147 9.85 -9.97 6.54
N MET A 148 8.75 -10.56 6.99
CA MET A 148 8.59 -11.03 8.37
C MET A 148 8.97 -12.51 8.49
N THR A 149 9.86 -12.83 9.42
CA THR A 149 10.15 -14.21 9.80
C THR A 149 9.10 -14.69 10.80
N VAL A 150 8.47 -15.84 10.52
CA VAL A 150 7.43 -16.43 11.39
C VAL A 150 7.94 -17.62 12.20
N SER A 151 9.12 -18.16 11.86
CA SER A 151 9.71 -19.36 12.45
C SER A 151 11.22 -19.42 12.20
N ASP A 152 11.96 -20.19 13.02
CA ASP A 152 13.34 -20.60 12.73
C ASP A 152 13.41 -21.79 11.72
N HIS A 153 12.27 -22.43 11.41
CA HIS A 153 12.20 -23.52 10.43
C HIS A 153 12.29 -22.96 8.98
N PRO A 154 13.22 -23.44 8.14
CA PRO A 154 13.48 -22.86 6.82
C PRO A 154 12.30 -23.02 5.84
N ASP A 155 11.44 -24.01 6.08
CA ASP A 155 10.26 -24.32 5.27
C ASP A 155 9.01 -23.51 5.71
N MET A 156 9.05 -22.86 6.89
CA MET A 156 7.96 -22.06 7.44
C MET A 156 8.16 -20.57 7.12
N LYS A 157 7.86 -20.20 5.88
CA LYS A 157 7.87 -18.81 5.41
C LYS A 157 6.45 -18.23 5.44
N LEU A 158 6.35 -16.90 5.63
CA LEU A 158 5.12 -16.18 5.31
C LEU A 158 4.89 -16.26 3.80
N TYR A 159 3.64 -16.46 3.38
CA TYR A 159 3.28 -16.52 1.95
C TYR A 159 3.33 -15.11 1.36
N GLU A 160 4.35 -14.80 0.54
CA GLU A 160 4.70 -13.41 0.16
C GLU A 160 3.92 -12.87 -1.06
N LYS A 161 2.68 -13.32 -1.25
CA LYS A 161 1.79 -12.84 -2.31
C LYS A 161 0.94 -11.72 -1.73
N ILE A 162 1.28 -10.47 -2.04
CA ILE A 162 0.62 -9.28 -1.51
C ILE A 162 -0.46 -8.80 -2.48
N LYS A 163 -1.60 -8.36 -1.92
CA LYS A 163 -2.66 -7.70 -2.68
C LYS A 163 -2.30 -6.23 -2.91
N LEU A 164 -2.44 -5.75 -4.15
CA LEU A 164 -2.17 -4.35 -4.47
C LEU A 164 -3.47 -3.54 -4.47
N ILE A 165 -3.41 -2.38 -3.80
CA ILE A 165 -4.45 -1.36 -3.83
C ILE A 165 -3.82 -0.11 -4.44
N PHE A 166 -4.38 0.39 -5.54
CA PHE A 166 -3.86 1.56 -6.23
C PHE A 166 -4.53 2.83 -5.68
N ASP A 167 -3.73 3.87 -5.43
CA ASP A 167 -4.25 5.21 -5.05
C ASP A 167 -5.22 5.77 -6.09
N HIS A 168 -4.94 5.44 -7.34
CA HIS A 168 -5.66 5.81 -8.54
C HIS A 168 -6.31 4.53 -9.11
N PRO A 169 -7.59 4.23 -8.77
CA PRO A 169 -8.25 3.01 -9.25
C PRO A 169 -8.38 2.96 -10.78
N GLU A 170 -8.24 4.09 -11.47
CA GLU A 170 -8.08 4.18 -12.92
C GLU A 170 -6.84 3.44 -13.46
N GLU A 171 -5.76 3.27 -12.66
CA GLU A 171 -4.58 2.48 -13.05
C GLU A 171 -4.93 1.00 -13.27
N LEU A 172 -6.00 0.48 -12.66
CA LEU A 172 -6.49 -0.87 -12.92
C LEU A 172 -6.96 -1.07 -14.36
N SER A 173 -7.38 0.01 -15.05
CA SER A 173 -7.77 -0.08 -16.47
C SER A 173 -6.59 -0.40 -17.39
N GLU A 174 -5.35 -0.18 -16.94
CA GLU A 174 -4.16 -0.47 -17.74
C GLU A 174 -3.82 -1.97 -17.84
N PHE A 175 -4.53 -2.84 -17.10
CA PHE A 175 -4.43 -4.30 -17.23
C PHE A 175 -5.39 -4.87 -18.29
N GLY A 176 -6.41 -4.09 -18.71
CA GLY A 176 -7.44 -4.51 -19.65
C GLY A 176 -8.42 -5.54 -19.07
N ASP A 177 -9.17 -6.21 -19.95
CA ASP A 177 -10.26 -7.13 -19.57
C ASP A 177 -9.80 -8.60 -19.42
N LYS A 178 -8.49 -8.86 -19.54
CA LYS A 178 -7.93 -10.22 -19.62
C LYS A 178 -6.97 -10.50 -18.47
N PRO A 179 -6.78 -11.79 -18.10
CA PRO A 179 -5.77 -12.14 -17.12
C PRO A 179 -4.38 -11.80 -17.65
N ALA A 180 -3.52 -11.28 -16.78
CA ALA A 180 -2.18 -10.85 -17.16
C ALA A 180 -1.15 -11.27 -16.11
N ARG A 181 0.07 -11.56 -16.57
CA ARG A 181 1.22 -11.88 -15.71
C ARG A 181 2.48 -11.22 -16.27
N GLY A 182 3.37 -10.76 -15.40
CA GLY A 182 4.71 -10.35 -15.81
C GLY A 182 5.47 -9.61 -14.74
N GLU A 183 6.65 -9.10 -15.10
CA GLU A 183 7.49 -8.32 -14.19
C GLU A 183 6.95 -6.90 -14.04
N ALA A 184 7.00 -6.35 -12.82
CA ALA A 184 6.74 -4.94 -12.57
C ALA A 184 7.70 -4.36 -11.52
N THR A 185 7.95 -3.06 -11.63
CA THR A 185 8.61 -2.24 -10.63
C THR A 185 7.60 -1.21 -10.13
N LEU A 186 7.38 -1.17 -8.82
CA LEU A 186 6.32 -0.40 -8.18
C LEU A 186 6.89 0.56 -7.14
N LEU A 187 6.27 1.73 -7.03
CA LEU A 187 6.49 2.63 -5.89
C LEU A 187 5.37 2.39 -4.89
N ILE A 188 5.68 1.68 -3.82
CA ILE A 188 4.77 1.41 -2.69
C ILE A 188 4.93 2.53 -1.66
N ARG A 189 3.82 2.99 -1.05
CA ARG A 189 3.84 4.02 0.01
C ARG A 189 3.43 3.52 1.40
N GLU A 190 2.64 2.46 1.46
CA GLU A 190 2.16 1.82 2.68
C GLU A 190 2.11 0.30 2.46
N TYR A 191 2.44 -0.48 3.49
CA TYR A 191 2.39 -1.94 3.44
C TYR A 191 1.87 -2.49 4.76
N HIS A 192 0.95 -3.44 4.68
CA HIS A 192 0.19 -3.98 5.79
C HIS A 192 0.38 -5.49 5.86
N ILE A 193 0.96 -5.97 6.96
CA ILE A 193 1.02 -7.39 7.31
C ILE A 193 -0.17 -7.71 8.21
N ARG A 194 -0.85 -8.81 7.89
CA ARG A 194 -1.93 -9.44 8.66
C ARG A 194 -1.62 -10.92 8.72
N PHE A 195 -1.37 -11.47 9.90
CA PHE A 195 -0.90 -12.84 10.07
C PHE A 195 -1.27 -13.37 11.46
N PRO A 196 -1.63 -14.66 11.57
CA PRO A 196 -2.87 -15.22 11.04
C PRO A 196 -4.12 -14.63 11.73
N GLY A 197 -5.32 -14.99 11.27
CA GLY A 197 -6.55 -14.78 12.05
C GLY A 197 -7.38 -13.52 11.75
N MET A 198 -6.94 -12.70 10.79
CA MET A 198 -7.78 -11.66 10.18
C MET A 198 -8.33 -12.15 8.84
N ASP A 199 -9.55 -11.74 8.48
CA ASP A 199 -10.15 -11.97 7.15
C ASP A 199 -9.49 -11.12 6.03
N GLU A 200 -8.40 -10.42 6.36
CA GLU A 200 -7.64 -9.53 5.48
C GLU A 200 -6.28 -10.14 5.12
N GLU A 201 -5.98 -10.19 3.82
CA GLU A 201 -4.65 -10.53 3.31
C GLU A 201 -3.65 -9.37 3.49
N ALA A 202 -2.35 -9.70 3.46
CA ALA A 202 -1.29 -8.70 3.39
C ALA A 202 -1.43 -7.87 2.11
N HIS A 203 -1.38 -6.55 2.23
CA HIS A 203 -1.65 -5.65 1.11
C HIS A 203 -0.78 -4.39 1.12
N ALA A 204 -0.57 -3.80 -0.05
CA ALA A 204 0.24 -2.61 -0.23
C ALA A 204 -0.50 -1.52 -1.02
N MET A 205 -0.33 -0.27 -0.59
CA MET A 205 -0.78 0.91 -1.32
C MET A 205 0.26 1.27 -2.38
N VAL A 206 -0.11 1.10 -3.65
CA VAL A 206 0.69 1.47 -4.81
C VAL A 206 0.42 2.92 -5.14
N LYS A 207 1.49 3.73 -5.07
CA LYS A 207 1.48 5.15 -5.43
C LYS A 207 1.59 5.36 -6.94
N ARG A 208 2.27 4.45 -7.63
CA ARG A 208 2.34 4.34 -9.11
C ARG A 208 3.08 3.07 -9.54
N ILE A 209 2.83 2.64 -10.77
CA ILE A 209 3.72 1.75 -11.51
C ILE A 209 4.94 2.53 -12.04
N VAL A 210 6.16 2.05 -11.80
CA VAL A 210 7.41 2.65 -12.32
C VAL A 210 7.81 2.03 -13.65
N ALA A 211 7.69 0.70 -13.76
CA ALA A 211 7.90 -0.06 -14.99
C ALA A 211 7.04 -1.33 -14.98
N LYS A 212 6.62 -1.83 -16.14
CA LYS A 212 5.94 -3.11 -16.27
C LYS A 212 6.22 -3.79 -17.60
N ASN A 213 6.28 -5.11 -17.59
CA ASN A 213 6.42 -5.98 -18.76
C ASN A 213 5.43 -7.14 -18.62
N LEU A 214 4.15 -6.87 -18.89
CA LEU A 214 3.05 -7.81 -18.73
C LEU A 214 2.70 -8.48 -20.07
N LYS A 215 2.38 -9.76 -20.01
CA LYS A 215 1.74 -10.52 -21.09
C LYS A 215 0.34 -10.95 -20.67
N GLU A 216 -0.53 -11.16 -21.66
CA GLU A 216 -1.76 -11.95 -21.47
C GLU A 216 -1.38 -13.33 -20.93
N ALA A 217 -2.09 -13.78 -19.89
CA ALA A 217 -1.88 -15.06 -19.23
C ALA A 217 -3.14 -15.94 -19.37
N THR A 218 -2.96 -17.25 -19.48
CA THR A 218 -4.11 -18.17 -19.45
C THR A 218 -4.63 -18.38 -18.03
N ALA A 219 -5.88 -18.84 -17.91
CA ALA A 219 -6.44 -19.19 -16.62
C ALA A 219 -5.71 -20.39 -15.96
N GLU A 220 -5.07 -21.26 -16.74
CA GLU A 220 -4.19 -22.31 -16.21
C GLU A 220 -2.87 -21.73 -15.66
N GLU A 221 -2.23 -20.79 -16.39
CA GLU A 221 -0.98 -20.13 -15.94
C GLU A 221 -1.14 -19.36 -14.62
N LEU A 222 -2.34 -18.86 -14.31
CA LEU A 222 -2.63 -18.18 -13.04
C LEU A 222 -3.14 -19.12 -11.92
N LYS A 223 -3.56 -20.34 -12.24
CA LYS A 223 -4.00 -21.35 -11.26
C LYS A 223 -2.85 -22.20 -10.75
N ALA A 224 -1.90 -22.54 -11.63
CA ALA A 224 -0.73 -23.36 -11.28
C ALA A 224 0.23 -22.72 -10.25
N VAL A 225 0.00 -21.46 -9.84
CA VAL A 225 0.81 -20.69 -8.89
C VAL A 225 0.04 -20.42 -7.58
N GLY A 226 -1.06 -21.16 -7.34
CA GLY A 226 -1.84 -21.11 -6.11
C GLY A 226 -1.86 -22.42 -5.32
N GLU A 227 -1.04 -23.41 -5.69
CA GLU A 227 -1.01 -24.77 -5.10
C GLU A 227 0.39 -25.22 -4.60
N ASP A 228 1.42 -24.35 -4.66
CA ASP A 228 2.80 -24.64 -4.20
C ASP A 228 3.05 -24.26 -2.72
#